data_AF-S7UN59-F1
#
_entry.id   AF-S7UN59-F1
#
_cell.length_a   1.000
_cell.length_b   1.000
_cell.length_c   1.000
_cell.angle_alpha   90.00
_cell.angle_beta   90.00
_cell.angle_gamma   90.00
#
_symmetry.space_group_name_H-M   'P 1'
#
loop_
_entity.id
_entity.type
_entity.pdbx_description
1 polymer ?
#
loop_
_entity_poly.entity_id
_entity_poly.type
_entity_poly.pdbx_seq_one_letter_code
_entity_poly.pdbx_strand_id
1 'polypeptide(L)'
;MHVTQMLHDAIVRRRGLAKQVAKALNKPYSTLLRELNPWDRGAKIGVDDLSLILKSSGDVSALKAIAEDLGYKLTPIKEKRA
;
A
#
# COMPACT_ATOMS: atom_id res chain seq x y z
N MET A 1 -4.81 9.76 -10.46
CA MET A 1 -5.33 8.63 -9.65
C MET A 1 -4.69 8.73 -8.27
N HIS A 2 -5.39 8.57 -7.15
CA HIS A 2 -4.79 8.76 -5.81
C HIS A 2 -4.23 7.46 -5.24
N VAL A 3 -2.91 7.41 -5.04
CA VAL A 3 -2.16 6.27 -4.46
C VAL A 3 -2.80 5.73 -3.18
N THR A 4 -3.24 6.60 -2.27
CA THR A 4 -3.88 6.23 -1.01
C THR A 4 -5.16 5.43 -1.21
N GLN A 5 -5.95 5.74 -2.25
CA GLN A 5 -7.18 5.00 -2.56
C GLN A 5 -6.88 3.57 -3.05
N MET A 6 -5.82 3.40 -3.86
CA MET A 6 -5.40 2.07 -4.31
C MET A 6 -4.94 1.20 -3.14
N LEU A 7 -4.18 1.78 -2.20
CA LEU A 7 -3.77 1.08 -0.99
C LEU A 7 -4.96 0.72 -0.10
N HIS A 8 -5.92 1.64 0.05
CA HIS A 8 -7.17 1.38 0.77
C HIS A 8 -7.88 0.16 0.21
N ASP A 9 -8.13 0.15 -1.10
CA ASP A 9 -8.87 -0.93 -1.76
C ASP A 9 -8.11 -2.27 -1.71
N ALA A 10 -6.78 -2.25 -1.86
CA ALA A 10 -5.96 -3.45 -1.81
C ALA A 10 -5.93 -4.11 -0.41
N ILE A 11 -5.95 -3.31 0.66
CA ILE A 11 -5.68 -3.78 2.03
C ILE A 11 -6.96 -3.96 2.84
N VAL A 12 -7.87 -2.98 2.78
CA VAL A 12 -9.06 -2.94 3.63
C VAL A 12 -10.15 -3.88 3.11
N ARG A 13 -10.29 -4.02 1.80
CA ARG A 13 -11.30 -4.91 1.20
C ARG A 13 -10.95 -6.39 1.31
N ARG A 14 -9.67 -6.75 1.51
CA ARG A 14 -9.23 -8.15 1.65
C ARG A 14 -9.33 -8.60 3.10
N ARG A 15 -10.19 -9.59 3.37
CA ARG A 15 -10.45 -10.10 4.71
C ARG A 15 -9.15 -10.53 5.41
N GLY A 16 -8.87 -9.92 6.55
CA GLY A 16 -7.73 -10.26 7.41
C GLY A 16 -6.39 -9.62 7.00
N LEU A 17 -6.25 -9.09 5.78
CA LEU A 17 -4.98 -8.51 5.31
C LEU A 17 -4.62 -7.25 6.10
N ALA A 18 -5.57 -6.34 6.33
CA ALA A 18 -5.34 -5.14 7.13
C ALA A 18 -4.82 -5.45 8.55
N LYS A 19 -5.26 -6.55 9.18
CA LYS A 19 -4.74 -6.98 10.49
C LYS A 19 -3.30 -7.50 10.40
N GLN A 20 -2.97 -8.25 9.34
CA GLN A 20 -1.61 -8.73 9.11
C GLN A 20 -0.64 -7.58 8.85
N VAL A 21 -1.06 -6.61 8.04
CA VAL A 21 -0.29 -5.39 7.73
C VAL A 21 -0.08 -4.56 9.00
N ALA A 22 -1.11 -4.36 9.84
CA ALA A 22 -0.96 -3.65 11.11
C ALA A 22 0.06 -4.32 12.04
N LYS A 23 0.03 -5.67 12.11
CA LYS A 23 1.01 -6.45 12.86
C LYS A 23 2.43 -6.30 12.31
N ALA A 24 2.59 -6.36 10.98
CA ALA A 24 3.89 -6.19 10.32
C ALA A 24 4.49 -4.80 10.57
N LEU A 25 3.64 -3.77 10.58
CA LEU A 25 4.01 -2.37 10.87
C LEU A 25 4.17 -2.08 12.37
N ASN A 26 3.94 -3.06 13.24
CA ASN A 26 3.92 -2.89 14.70
C ASN A 26 3.07 -1.69 15.16
N LYS A 27 1.88 -1.51 14.55
CA LYS A 27 0.99 -0.39 14.85
C LYS A 27 -0.44 -0.82 15.15
N PRO A 28 -1.21 -0.01 15.90
CA PRO A 28 -2.60 -0.30 16.14
C PRO A 28 -3.39 -0.40 14.84
N TYR A 29 -4.27 -1.39 14.76
CA TYR A 29 -5.14 -1.62 13.59
C TYR A 29 -5.98 -0.38 13.24
N SER A 30 -6.51 0.32 14.25
CA SER A 30 -7.27 1.55 14.08
C SER A 30 -6.43 2.69 13.48
N THR A 31 -5.17 2.84 13.90
CA THR A 31 -4.23 3.82 13.33
C THR A 31 -3.97 3.53 11.86
N LEU A 32 -3.68 2.27 11.50
CA LEU A 32 -3.51 1.87 10.10
C LEU A 32 -4.74 2.22 9.25
N LEU A 33 -5.95 1.91 9.74
CA LEU A 33 -7.17 2.18 9.00
C LEU A 33 -7.39 3.68 8.74
N ARG A 34 -7.02 4.54 9.69
CA ARG A 34 -7.08 5.99 9.52
C ARG A 34 -6.11 6.48 8.45
N GLU A 35 -4.86 6.00 8.48
CA GLU A 35 -3.85 6.41 7.50
C GLU A 35 -4.15 5.88 6.09
N LEU A 36 -4.78 4.72 5.99
CA LEU A 36 -5.28 4.17 4.73
C LEU A 36 -6.63 4.77 4.31
N ASN A 37 -7.27 5.60 5.11
CA ASN A 37 -8.55 6.20 4.76
C ASN A 37 -8.32 7.39 3.82
N PRO A 38 -8.68 7.31 2.51
CA PRO A 38 -8.49 8.42 1.59
C PRO A 38 -9.35 9.65 1.93
N TRP A 39 -10.36 9.49 2.80
CA TRP A 39 -11.24 10.56 3.27
C TRP A 39 -10.76 11.19 4.60
N ASP A 40 -9.80 10.59 5.32
CA ASP A 40 -9.17 11.21 6.49
C ASP A 40 -8.08 12.18 6.02
N ARG A 41 -8.40 13.48 5.97
CA ARG A 41 -7.48 14.52 5.45
C ARG A 41 -6.23 14.70 6.32
N GLY A 42 -6.27 14.29 7.60
CA GLY A 42 -5.20 14.51 8.58
C GLY A 42 -4.21 13.35 8.70
N ALA A 43 -4.54 12.15 8.21
CA ALA A 43 -3.68 10.98 8.31
C ALA A 43 -2.90 10.78 7.01
N LYS A 44 -1.60 10.46 7.11
CA LYS A 44 -0.71 10.25 5.96
C LYS A 44 0.05 8.94 6.14
N ILE A 45 0.24 8.23 5.04
CA ILE A 45 1.09 7.04 4.98
C ILE A 45 2.54 7.50 4.82
N GLY A 46 3.42 7.10 5.74
CA GLY A 46 4.86 7.27 5.59
C GLY A 46 5.44 6.40 4.46
N VAL A 47 6.61 6.78 3.93
CA VAL A 47 7.24 6.06 2.81
C VAL A 47 7.69 4.65 3.20
N ASP A 48 8.20 4.47 4.43
CA ASP A 48 8.58 3.15 4.94
C ASP A 48 7.37 2.23 5.09
N ASP A 49 6.27 2.78 5.60
CA ASP A 49 4.99 2.10 5.73
C ASP A 49 4.45 1.68 4.36
N LEU A 50 4.53 2.56 3.36
CA LEU A 50 4.19 2.22 1.97
C LEU A 50 4.98 1.00 1.49
N SER A 51 6.31 1.01 1.67
CA SER A 51 7.17 -0.11 1.25
C SER A 51 6.76 -1.43 1.92
N LEU A 52 6.51 -1.41 3.23
CA LEU A 52 6.12 -2.61 3.95
C LEU A 52 4.71 -3.09 3.54
N ILE A 53 3.78 -2.16 3.34
CA ILE A 53 2.43 -2.45 2.85
C ILE A 53 2.48 -3.19 1.50
N LEU A 54 3.26 -2.68 0.55
CA LEU A 54 3.41 -3.30 -0.78
C LEU A 54 4.00 -4.71 -0.66
N LYS A 55 5.01 -4.90 0.20
CA LYS A 55 5.62 -6.21 0.47
C LYS A 55 4.65 -7.19 1.13
N SER A 56 3.93 -6.76 2.16
CA SER A 56 3.01 -7.61 2.93
C SER A 56 1.73 -7.96 2.16
N SER A 57 1.25 -7.05 1.30
CA SER A 57 0.07 -7.31 0.45
C SER A 57 0.40 -8.07 -0.82
N GLY A 58 1.66 -8.02 -1.28
CA GLY A 58 2.07 -8.51 -2.59
C GLY A 58 1.49 -7.72 -3.76
N ASP A 59 0.84 -6.58 -3.47
CA ASP A 59 0.21 -5.72 -4.46
C ASP A 59 1.10 -4.51 -4.74
N VAL A 60 1.69 -4.47 -5.93
CA VAL A 60 2.57 -3.36 -6.37
C VAL A 60 1.84 -2.30 -7.18
N SER A 61 0.50 -2.34 -7.27
CA SER A 61 -0.29 -1.44 -8.12
C SER A 61 -0.09 0.03 -7.77
N ALA A 62 0.01 0.35 -6.47
CA ALA A 62 0.24 1.71 -6.03
C ALA A 62 1.65 2.21 -6.42
N LEU A 63 2.68 1.35 -6.37
CA LEU A 63 4.03 1.69 -6.84
C LEU A 63 4.07 1.87 -8.35
N LYS A 64 3.34 1.03 -9.09
CA LYS A 64 3.19 1.15 -10.54
C LYS A 64 2.55 2.48 -10.94
N ALA A 65 1.48 2.88 -10.25
CA ALA A 65 0.83 4.17 -10.48
C ALA A 65 1.75 5.36 -10.21
N ILE A 66 2.56 5.31 -9.14
CA ILE A 66 3.58 6.34 -8.86
C ILE A 66 4.60 6.42 -10.01
N ALA A 67 5.07 5.28 -10.51
CA ALA A 67 6.01 5.26 -11.64
C ALA A 67 5.39 5.88 -12.90
N GLU A 68 4.16 5.50 -13.24
CA GLU A 68 3.44 6.00 -14.42
C GLU A 68 3.18 7.51 -14.36
N ASP A 69 2.81 8.04 -13.19
CA ASP A 69 2.59 9.47 -12.97
C ASP A 69 3.87 10.29 -13.18
N LEU A 70 5.04 9.68 -12.91
CA LEU A 70 6.36 10.26 -13.12
C LEU A 70 6.92 10.02 -14.54
N GLY A 71 6.17 9.36 -15.42
CA GLY A 71 6.63 9.02 -16.78
C GLY A 71 7.61 7.83 -16.83
N TYR A 72 7.67 7.02 -15.78
CA TYR A 72 8.50 5.82 -15.68
C TYR A 72 7.66 4.53 -15.77
N LYS A 73 8.35 3.42 -16.01
CA LYS A 73 7.78 2.07 -15.99
C LYS A 73 8.40 1.25 -14.88
N LEU A 74 7.58 0.60 -14.06
CA LEU A 74 8.03 -0.35 -13.06
C LEU A 74 8.37 -1.70 -13.71
N THR A 75 9.62 -2.17 -13.53
CA THR A 75 10.09 -3.48 -14.00
C THR A 75 10.62 -4.32 -12.82
N PRO A 76 10.27 -5.61 -12.71
CA PRO A 76 10.84 -6.48 -11.69
C PRO A 76 12.35 -6.69 -11.88
N ILE A 77 13.12 -6.72 -10.79
CA ILE A 77 14.58 -6.98 -10.82
C ILE A 77 14.87 -8.44 -11.25
N LYS A 78 13.99 -9.38 -10.90
CA LYS A 78 14.03 -10.76 -11.38
C LYS A 78 12.70 -11.03 -12.07
N GLU A 79 12.74 -11.43 -13.34
CA GLU A 79 11.57 -12.05 -13.96
C GLU A 79 11.22 -13.31 -13.17
N LYS A 80 9.96 -13.42 -12.74
CA LYS A 80 9.42 -14.73 -12.40
C LYS A 80 9.49 -15.54 -13.69
N ARG A 81 10.48 -16.43 -13.81
CA ARG A 81 10.49 -17.44 -14.88
C ARG A 81 9.17 -18.18 -14.76
N ALA A 82 8.39 -18.11 -15.84
CA ALA A 82 7.14 -18.85 -15.99
C ALA A 82 7.40 -20.35 -15.92
#